data_AF-A0A2M8K272-F1
#
_entry.id   AF-A0A2M8K272-F1
#
_cell.length_a   1.000
_cell.length_b   1.000
_cell.length_c   1.000
_cell.angle_alpha   90.00
_cell.angle_beta   90.00
_cell.angle_gamma   90.00
#
_symmetry.space_group_name_H-M   'P 1'
#
loop_
_entity.id
_entity.type
_entity.pdbx_description
1 polymer ?
#
loop_
_entity_poly.entity_id
_entity_poly.type
_entity_poly.pdbx_seq_one_letter_code
_entity_poly.pdbx_strand_id
1 'polypeptide(L)'
;MAQFNNTNSAWSAEKVDIVIKSLANLRLLADLDLVPRYPHFGDKTYPLGRCKEIRDAVFVLLQEKLPQSTDPGLVLIRDMLSKGTMLKKVWGSLRDEYFQNAMVLGDWYLDVSNDTVNPNKPRVEVLPLIESQFYNIASFEQFVKIARSYWNVEVYRNDICPALAPFMPLIYVNEKGVSWMGEANDDMLSMVMKSQFFSAKSILSHLSTPPEAIVNKWQNALSQLKHNSFIHTQGDSLAFCEEYRVKQYHLDSIFRDRVVMAFLELPRGL
;
A
#
# COMPACT_ATOMS: atom_id res chain seq x y z
N MET A 1 12.85 32.10 -0.22
CA MET A 1 11.38 32.06 -0.39
C MET A 1 11.09 32.36 -1.86
N ALA A 2 10.83 31.32 -2.65
CA ALA A 2 10.38 31.49 -4.03
C ALA A 2 8.86 31.31 -4.02
N GLN A 3 8.14 32.36 -4.38
CA GLN A 3 6.68 32.34 -4.55
C GLN A 3 6.33 31.34 -5.65
N PHE A 4 5.59 30.29 -5.29
CA PHE A 4 4.92 29.46 -6.27
C PHE A 4 3.81 30.28 -6.93
N ASN A 5 3.84 30.31 -8.26
CA ASN A 5 2.84 30.98 -9.09
C ASN A 5 1.44 30.50 -8.70
N ASN A 6 0.59 31.47 -8.39
CA ASN A 6 -0.80 31.30 -8.02
C ASN A 6 -1.63 30.94 -9.26
N THR A 7 -1.72 29.66 -9.63
CA THR A 7 -2.73 29.19 -10.60
C THR A 7 -4.01 28.84 -9.85
N ASN A 8 -4.89 29.83 -9.78
CA ASN A 8 -6.21 29.73 -9.19
C ASN A 8 -7.12 28.81 -10.04
N SER A 9 -7.00 27.48 -9.90
CA SER A 9 -7.87 26.50 -10.58
C SER A 9 -8.45 25.44 -9.63
N ALA A 10 -8.89 25.85 -8.45
CA ALA A 10 -9.71 24.98 -7.63
C ALA A 10 -11.06 24.72 -8.35
N TRP A 11 -11.46 23.45 -8.47
CA TRP A 11 -12.84 23.12 -8.81
C TRP A 11 -13.79 23.68 -7.75
N SER A 12 -14.90 24.29 -8.20
CA SER A 12 -16.01 24.64 -7.32
C SER A 12 -16.70 23.37 -6.81
N ALA A 13 -17.51 23.48 -5.75
CA ALA A 13 -18.30 22.36 -5.23
C ALA A 13 -19.16 21.70 -6.32
N GLU A 14 -19.78 22.49 -7.20
CA GLU A 14 -20.54 21.97 -8.35
C GLU A 14 -19.68 21.15 -9.32
N LYS A 15 -18.46 21.61 -9.62
CA LYS A 15 -17.52 20.85 -10.47
C LYS A 15 -17.06 19.57 -9.79
N VAL A 16 -16.84 19.60 -8.48
CA VAL A 16 -16.52 18.40 -7.68
C VAL A 16 -17.67 17.39 -7.77
N ASP A 17 -18.92 17.81 -7.59
CA ASP A 17 -20.09 16.92 -7.71
C ASP A 17 -20.20 16.28 -9.10
N ILE A 18 -19.90 17.06 -10.15
CA ILE A 18 -19.86 16.57 -11.53
C ILE A 18 -18.78 15.48 -11.68
N VAL A 19 -17.56 15.73 -11.18
CA VAL A 19 -16.46 14.76 -11.23
C VAL A 19 -16.80 13.49 -10.43
N ILE A 20 -17.39 13.63 -9.25
CA ILE A 20 -17.83 12.50 -8.41
C ILE A 20 -18.81 11.61 -9.19
N LYS A 21 -19.83 12.19 -9.84
CA LYS A 21 -20.82 11.44 -10.63
C LYS A 21 -20.15 10.66 -11.77
N SER A 22 -19.23 11.29 -12.50
CA SER A 22 -18.50 10.67 -13.60
C SER A 22 -17.61 9.52 -13.14
N LEU A 23 -16.88 9.72 -12.04
CA LEU A 23 -16.04 8.67 -11.44
C LEU A 23 -16.90 7.53 -10.85
N ALA A 24 -18.06 7.83 -10.29
CA ALA A 24 -19.01 6.82 -9.81
C ALA A 24 -19.54 5.96 -10.96
N ASN A 25 -19.78 6.54 -12.15
CA ASN A 25 -20.13 5.78 -13.34
C ASN A 25 -18.99 4.86 -13.79
N LEU A 26 -17.73 5.32 -13.76
CA LEU A 26 -16.58 4.45 -14.04
C LEU A 26 -16.45 3.33 -13.00
N ARG A 27 -16.68 3.64 -11.71
CA ARG A 27 -16.69 2.66 -10.63
C ARG A 27 -17.76 1.58 -10.85
N LEU A 28 -18.97 1.96 -11.28
CA LEU A 28 -20.01 0.99 -11.61
C LEU A 28 -19.58 0.04 -12.74
N LEU A 29 -18.92 0.55 -13.77
CA LEU A 29 -18.40 -0.28 -14.86
C LEU A 29 -17.30 -1.24 -14.38
N ALA A 30 -16.40 -0.76 -13.51
CA ALA A 30 -15.40 -1.61 -12.89
C ALA A 30 -16.05 -2.70 -12.01
N ASP A 31 -17.09 -2.37 -11.25
CA ASP A 31 -17.80 -3.31 -10.38
C ASP A 31 -18.42 -4.50 -11.17
N LEU A 32 -18.89 -4.28 -12.41
CA LEU A 32 -19.44 -5.35 -13.26
C LEU A 32 -18.44 -6.48 -13.52
N ASP A 33 -17.16 -6.16 -13.54
CA ASP A 33 -16.06 -7.08 -13.77
C ASP A 33 -15.43 -7.59 -12.46
N LEU A 34 -15.30 -6.70 -11.46
CA LEU A 34 -14.64 -7.01 -10.20
C LEU A 34 -15.50 -7.84 -9.25
N VAL A 35 -16.82 -7.64 -9.21
CA VAL A 35 -17.70 -8.39 -8.30
C VAL A 35 -17.65 -9.90 -8.57
N PRO A 36 -17.77 -10.38 -9.83
CA PRO A 36 -17.66 -11.83 -10.10
C PRO A 36 -16.25 -12.38 -9.88
N ARG A 37 -15.20 -11.58 -10.12
CA ARG A 37 -13.81 -12.03 -10.00
C ARG A 37 -13.32 -12.08 -8.55
N TYR A 38 -13.78 -11.14 -7.72
CA TYR A 38 -13.33 -10.95 -6.34
C TYR A 38 -14.52 -10.80 -5.37
N PRO A 39 -15.39 -11.81 -5.26
CA PRO A 39 -16.62 -11.70 -4.45
C PRO A 39 -16.33 -11.54 -2.96
N HIS A 40 -15.20 -12.07 -2.48
CA HIS A 40 -14.81 -12.05 -1.07
C HIS A 40 -13.32 -11.73 -0.88
N PHE A 41 -12.98 -11.20 0.30
CA PHE A 41 -11.62 -11.05 0.81
C PHE A 41 -11.58 -11.51 2.27
N GLY A 42 -11.14 -12.76 2.50
CA GLY A 42 -11.37 -13.44 3.77
C GLY A 42 -12.87 -13.52 4.06
N ASP A 43 -13.28 -13.10 5.26
CA ASP A 43 -14.68 -13.08 5.70
C ASP A 43 -15.47 -11.86 5.16
N LYS A 44 -14.83 -10.95 4.41
CA LYS A 44 -15.45 -9.70 3.94
C LYS A 44 -16.02 -9.86 2.53
N THR A 45 -17.23 -9.39 2.31
CA THR A 45 -17.85 -9.31 0.97
C THR A 45 -17.38 -8.06 0.23
N TYR A 46 -17.29 -8.15 -1.11
CA TYR A 46 -17.06 -7.00 -1.97
C TYR A 46 -17.98 -5.81 -1.59
N PRO A 47 -17.46 -4.57 -1.50
CA PRO A 47 -16.14 -4.10 -1.97
C PRO A 47 -15.05 -4.06 -0.89
N LEU A 48 -15.32 -4.61 0.31
CA LEU A 48 -14.44 -4.42 1.46
C LEU A 48 -13.04 -4.99 1.23
N GLY A 49 -12.02 -4.18 1.51
CA GLY A 49 -10.61 -4.54 1.32
C GLY A 49 -10.12 -4.55 -0.14
N ARG A 50 -10.94 -4.11 -1.10
CA ARG A 50 -10.62 -4.14 -2.55
C ARG A 50 -10.25 -2.78 -3.15
N CYS A 51 -9.78 -1.83 -2.33
CA CYS A 51 -9.45 -0.48 -2.80
C CYS A 51 -8.41 -0.47 -3.92
N LYS A 52 -7.40 -1.36 -3.85
CA LYS A 52 -6.38 -1.49 -4.89
C LYS A 52 -6.97 -1.89 -6.24
N GLU A 53 -7.74 -2.98 -6.26
CA GLU A 53 -8.34 -3.54 -7.47
C GLU A 53 -9.32 -2.56 -8.10
N ILE A 54 -10.15 -1.93 -7.27
CA ILE A 54 -11.09 -0.89 -7.71
C ILE A 54 -10.35 0.31 -8.31
N ARG A 55 -9.36 0.86 -7.60
CA ARG A 55 -8.56 2.01 -8.05
C ARG A 55 -7.84 1.69 -9.36
N ASP A 56 -7.24 0.51 -9.49
CA ASP A 56 -6.55 0.08 -10.70
C ASP A 56 -7.52 -0.06 -11.89
N ALA A 57 -8.68 -0.68 -11.70
CA ALA A 57 -9.68 -0.86 -12.75
C ALA A 57 -10.28 0.47 -13.23
N VAL A 58 -10.65 1.35 -12.29
CA VAL A 58 -11.16 2.68 -12.63
C VAL A 58 -10.10 3.54 -13.31
N PHE A 59 -8.83 3.44 -12.90
CA PHE A 59 -7.73 4.16 -13.54
C PHE A 59 -7.57 3.74 -15.01
N VAL A 60 -7.67 2.45 -15.32
CA VAL A 60 -7.65 1.95 -16.72
C VAL A 60 -8.83 2.50 -17.51
N LEU A 61 -10.06 2.38 -17.01
CA LEU A 61 -11.26 2.93 -17.65
C LEU A 61 -11.16 4.43 -17.88
N LEU A 62 -10.56 5.15 -16.93
CA LEU A 62 -10.33 6.58 -17.02
C LEU A 62 -9.35 6.90 -18.17
N GLN A 63 -8.22 6.20 -18.25
CA GLN A 63 -7.25 6.36 -19.34
C GLN A 63 -7.86 6.06 -20.72
N GLU A 64 -8.69 5.03 -20.82
CA GLU A 64 -9.36 4.65 -22.07
C GLU A 64 -10.39 5.69 -22.52
N LYS A 65 -11.18 6.24 -21.59
CA LYS A 65 -12.29 7.13 -21.93
C LYS A 65 -11.91 8.60 -22.05
N LEU A 66 -10.90 9.06 -21.30
CA LEU A 66 -10.50 10.48 -21.28
C LEU A 66 -10.32 11.09 -22.68
N PRO A 67 -9.64 10.47 -23.67
CA PRO A 67 -9.36 11.10 -24.95
C PRO A 67 -10.60 11.54 -25.75
N GLN A 68 -11.71 10.80 -25.65
CA GLN A 68 -12.89 10.99 -26.50
C GLN A 68 -14.17 11.32 -25.72
N SER A 69 -14.13 11.26 -24.38
CA SER A 69 -15.33 11.45 -23.57
C SER A 69 -15.92 12.86 -23.70
N THR A 70 -17.24 12.93 -23.82
CA THR A 70 -18.07 14.14 -23.67
C THR A 70 -18.70 14.23 -22.27
N ASP A 71 -18.45 13.25 -21.39
CA ASP A 71 -18.91 13.27 -20.01
C ASP A 71 -18.33 14.49 -19.27
N PRO A 72 -19.16 15.33 -18.63
CA PRO A 72 -18.71 16.60 -18.06
C PRO A 72 -17.58 16.48 -17.03
N GLY A 73 -17.59 15.46 -16.16
CA GLY A 73 -16.54 15.27 -15.17
C GLY A 73 -15.24 14.77 -15.79
N LEU A 74 -15.33 13.90 -16.79
CA LEU A 74 -14.13 13.46 -17.53
C LEU A 74 -13.52 14.59 -18.36
N VAL A 75 -14.34 15.50 -18.90
CA VAL A 75 -13.87 16.73 -19.56
C VAL A 75 -13.09 17.59 -18.57
N LEU A 76 -13.59 17.79 -17.34
CA LEU A 76 -12.88 18.55 -16.30
C LEU A 76 -11.52 17.93 -15.93
N ILE A 77 -11.45 16.61 -15.80
CA ILE A 77 -10.19 15.89 -15.56
C ILE A 77 -9.24 16.08 -16.75
N ARG A 78 -9.71 15.90 -17.99
CA ARG A 78 -8.92 16.09 -19.21
C ARG A 78 -8.37 17.51 -19.32
N ASP A 79 -9.16 18.52 -18.96
CA ASP A 79 -8.75 19.92 -18.98
C ASP A 79 -7.64 20.24 -17.96
N MET A 80 -7.57 19.52 -16.84
CA MET A 80 -6.43 19.63 -15.92
C MET A 80 -5.19 18.96 -16.50
N LEU A 81 -5.35 17.77 -17.08
CA LEU A 81 -4.25 17.04 -17.72
C LEU A 81 -3.63 17.83 -18.88
N SER A 82 -4.44 18.50 -19.70
CA SER A 82 -3.97 19.33 -20.82
C SER A 82 -3.18 20.57 -20.36
N LYS A 83 -3.37 21.00 -19.11
CA LYS A 83 -2.60 22.07 -18.46
C LYS A 83 -1.32 21.58 -17.79
N GLY A 84 -0.96 20.31 -17.99
CA GLY A 84 0.26 19.71 -17.46
C GLY A 84 0.12 19.10 -16.06
N THR A 85 -1.09 19.05 -15.49
CA THR A 85 -1.31 18.29 -14.26
C THR A 85 -1.13 16.80 -14.53
N MET A 86 -0.50 16.09 -13.59
CA MET A 86 -0.36 14.62 -13.67
C MET A 86 -1.41 13.93 -12.82
N LEU A 87 -2.07 12.92 -13.42
CA LEU A 87 -2.85 11.94 -12.68
C LEU A 87 -1.94 10.76 -12.32
N LYS A 88 -1.89 10.42 -11.04
CA LYS A 88 -1.09 9.29 -10.53
C LYS A 88 -1.88 8.43 -9.57
N LYS A 89 -1.57 7.14 -9.56
CA LYS A 89 -2.01 6.22 -8.51
C LYS A 89 -1.16 6.44 -7.27
N VAL A 90 -1.78 6.41 -6.10
CA VAL A 90 -1.10 6.57 -4.81
C VAL A 90 -1.54 5.48 -3.83
N TRP A 91 -0.65 5.15 -2.91
CA TRP A 91 -0.91 4.34 -1.72
C TRP A 91 -0.30 5.04 -0.52
N GLY A 92 -1.00 5.06 0.62
CA GLY A 92 -0.57 5.86 1.75
C GLY A 92 -1.48 5.78 2.96
N SER A 93 -1.16 6.64 3.95
CA SER A 93 -1.95 6.85 5.16
C SER A 93 -3.11 7.80 4.86
N LEU A 94 -4.34 7.37 5.14
CA LEU A 94 -5.51 8.24 5.17
C LEU A 94 -5.84 8.54 6.63
N ARG A 95 -5.63 9.80 7.04
CA ARG A 95 -5.93 10.32 8.40
C ARG A 95 -5.23 9.55 9.53
N ASP A 96 -4.14 8.83 9.23
CA ASP A 96 -3.45 7.92 10.16
C ASP A 96 -4.35 6.85 10.78
N GLU A 97 -5.45 6.51 10.09
CA GLU A 97 -6.40 5.49 10.51
C GLU A 97 -6.39 4.28 9.58
N TYR A 98 -6.18 4.50 8.27
CA TYR A 98 -6.28 3.46 7.25
C TYR A 98 -5.13 3.55 6.26
N PHE A 99 -4.78 2.41 5.66
CA PHE A 99 -4.05 2.41 4.40
C PHE A 99 -5.04 2.53 3.26
N GLN A 100 -4.80 3.46 2.33
CA GLN A 100 -5.70 3.67 1.20
C GLN A 100 -5.00 3.69 -0.15
N ASN A 101 -5.65 3.10 -1.15
CA ASN A 101 -5.27 3.20 -2.55
C ASN A 101 -6.19 4.23 -3.23
N ALA A 102 -5.62 5.30 -3.75
CA ALA A 102 -6.38 6.36 -4.40
C ALA A 102 -5.67 6.86 -5.66
N MET A 103 -6.20 7.93 -6.25
CA MET A 103 -5.56 8.71 -7.29
C MET A 103 -5.34 10.15 -6.82
N VAL A 104 -4.33 10.80 -7.37
CA VAL A 104 -4.06 12.23 -7.15
C VAL A 104 -3.97 12.92 -8.51
N LEU A 105 -4.70 14.03 -8.66
CA LEU A 105 -4.68 14.90 -9.83
C LEU A 105 -4.28 16.31 -9.40
N GLY A 106 -2.99 16.62 -9.45
CA GLY A 106 -2.47 17.87 -8.90
C GLY A 106 -2.74 17.95 -7.40
N ASP A 107 -3.49 18.96 -6.97
CA ASP A 107 -3.85 19.18 -5.56
C ASP A 107 -5.19 18.51 -5.17
N TRP A 108 -5.72 17.61 -6.00
CA TRP A 108 -6.97 16.89 -5.73
C TRP A 108 -6.71 15.44 -5.37
N TYR A 109 -7.38 14.98 -4.31
CA TYR A 109 -7.48 13.59 -3.91
C TYR A 109 -8.75 12.97 -4.51
N LEU A 110 -8.58 11.87 -5.22
CA LEU A 110 -9.64 11.17 -5.94
C LEU A 110 -9.69 9.72 -5.43
N ASP A 111 -10.62 9.43 -4.55
CA ASP A 111 -10.82 8.09 -3.99
C ASP A 111 -12.08 7.48 -4.58
N VAL A 112 -11.89 6.51 -5.46
CA VAL A 112 -12.99 5.79 -6.12
C VAL A 112 -13.41 4.54 -5.35
N SER A 113 -12.92 4.40 -4.12
CA SER A 113 -13.01 3.23 -3.25
C SER A 113 -13.21 3.59 -1.77
N ASN A 114 -13.84 4.74 -1.48
CA ASN A 114 -14.00 5.26 -0.12
C ASN A 114 -14.90 4.35 0.76
N ASP A 115 -15.73 3.52 0.14
CA ASP A 115 -16.62 2.54 0.77
C ASP A 115 -15.95 1.20 1.14
N THR A 116 -14.67 1.01 0.79
CA THR A 116 -13.96 -0.28 0.96
C THR A 116 -13.47 -0.57 2.38
N VAL A 117 -13.55 0.42 3.27
CA VAL A 117 -13.31 0.25 4.71
C VAL A 117 -14.62 0.27 5.49
N ASN A 118 -15.50 1.21 5.14
CA ASN A 118 -16.82 1.36 5.74
C ASN A 118 -17.85 1.42 4.62
N PRO A 119 -18.72 0.41 4.48
CA PRO A 119 -19.65 0.31 3.35
C PRO A 119 -20.76 1.37 3.40
N ASN A 120 -20.91 2.08 4.53
CA ASN A 120 -21.87 3.18 4.68
C ASN A 120 -21.35 4.52 4.14
N LYS A 121 -20.08 4.61 3.73
CA LYS A 121 -19.53 5.81 3.09
C LYS A 121 -19.95 5.89 1.62
N PRO A 122 -19.94 7.10 1.00
CA PRO A 122 -20.04 7.22 -0.44
C PRO A 122 -18.95 6.40 -1.14
N ARG A 123 -19.26 5.82 -2.31
CA ARG A 123 -18.30 5.01 -3.09
C ARG A 123 -17.11 5.83 -3.58
N VAL A 124 -17.38 7.09 -3.93
CA VAL A 124 -16.40 8.03 -4.47
C VAL A 124 -16.31 9.25 -3.57
N GLU A 125 -15.09 9.68 -3.27
CA GLU A 125 -14.76 10.90 -2.55
C GLU A 125 -13.77 11.72 -3.39
N VAL A 126 -14.07 13.01 -3.57
CA VAL A 126 -13.17 13.95 -4.25
C VAL A 126 -13.09 15.21 -3.41
N LEU A 127 -11.88 15.60 -3.02
CA LEU A 127 -11.63 16.80 -2.25
C LEU A 127 -10.18 17.28 -2.43
N PRO A 128 -9.83 18.50 -2.00
CA PRO A 128 -8.44 18.93 -1.98
C PRO A 128 -7.56 17.96 -1.18
N LEU A 129 -6.35 17.69 -1.67
CA LEU A 129 -5.40 16.73 -1.10
C LEU A 129 -5.03 17.07 0.35
N ILE A 130 -4.93 18.35 0.67
CA ILE A 130 -4.66 18.81 2.04
C ILE A 130 -5.85 18.46 2.96
N GLU A 131 -7.08 18.64 2.47
CA GLU A 131 -8.29 18.37 3.23
C GLU A 131 -8.54 16.86 3.41
N SER A 132 -8.07 16.01 2.48
CA SER A 132 -8.19 14.55 2.61
C SER A 132 -7.34 13.99 3.75
N GLN A 133 -6.30 14.72 4.16
CA GLN A 133 -5.29 14.26 5.11
C GLN A 133 -4.70 12.91 4.66
N PHE A 134 -4.50 12.78 3.35
CA PHE A 134 -3.81 11.66 2.76
C PHE A 134 -2.32 11.99 2.63
N TYR A 135 -1.49 11.11 3.19
CA TYR A 135 -0.03 11.29 3.20
C TYR A 135 0.68 10.02 2.76
N ASN A 136 1.87 10.18 2.19
CA ASN A 136 2.79 9.05 2.05
C ASN A 136 3.15 8.54 3.45
N ILE A 137 3.36 7.23 3.58
CA ILE A 137 3.85 6.65 4.81
C ILE A 137 5.30 7.11 5.03
N ALA A 138 5.53 7.84 6.11
CA ALA A 138 6.80 8.47 6.39
C ALA A 138 7.78 7.55 7.12
N SER A 139 7.28 6.58 7.88
CA SER A 139 8.11 5.66 8.66
C SER A 139 7.43 4.34 8.98
N PHE A 140 8.22 3.35 9.40
CA PHE A 140 7.68 2.08 9.90
C PHE A 140 6.91 2.24 11.21
N GLU A 141 7.28 3.20 12.07
CA GLU A 141 6.55 3.48 13.32
C GLU A 141 5.12 3.95 13.01
N GLN A 142 4.97 4.86 12.04
CA GLN A 142 3.65 5.27 11.54
C GLN A 142 2.91 4.08 10.93
N PHE A 143 3.58 3.29 10.08
CA PHE A 143 2.99 2.10 9.49
C PHE A 143 2.47 1.12 10.55
N VAL A 144 3.29 0.78 11.55
CA VAL A 144 2.96 -0.17 12.61
C VAL A 144 1.78 0.33 13.44
N LYS A 145 1.75 1.63 13.76
CA LYS A 145 0.63 2.24 14.48
C LYS A 145 -0.69 2.03 13.72
N ILE A 146 -0.71 2.32 12.42
CA ILE A 146 -1.89 2.15 11.56
C ILE A 146 -2.25 0.67 11.42
N ALA A 147 -1.27 -0.19 11.13
CA ALA A 147 -1.48 -1.61 10.92
C ALA A 147 -2.12 -2.29 12.15
N ARG A 148 -1.64 -1.98 13.36
CA ARG A 148 -2.20 -2.55 14.61
C ARG A 148 -3.69 -2.29 14.73
N SER A 149 -4.12 -1.03 14.57
CA SER A 149 -5.54 -0.67 14.71
C SER A 149 -6.37 -1.10 13.50
N TYR A 150 -5.89 -0.87 12.29
CA TYR A 150 -6.65 -1.08 11.07
C TYR A 150 -6.84 -2.56 10.74
N TRP A 151 -5.79 -3.37 10.94
CA TRP A 151 -5.82 -4.81 10.64
C TRP A 151 -6.13 -5.66 11.87
N ASN A 152 -6.19 -5.05 13.05
CA ASN A 152 -6.36 -5.73 14.33
C ASN A 152 -5.31 -6.85 14.54
N VAL A 153 -4.04 -6.44 14.49
CA VAL A 153 -2.88 -7.33 14.59
C VAL A 153 -1.90 -6.85 15.64
N GLU A 154 -1.14 -7.77 16.21
CA GLU A 154 0.14 -7.45 16.80
C GLU A 154 1.25 -7.52 15.77
N VAL A 155 2.27 -6.67 15.97
CA VAL A 155 3.42 -6.55 15.08
C VAL A 155 4.70 -6.84 15.84
N TYR A 156 5.48 -7.77 15.31
CA TYR A 156 6.75 -8.24 15.85
C TYR A 156 7.88 -7.99 14.86
N ARG A 157 9.12 -7.96 15.36
CA ARG A 157 10.29 -7.94 14.47
C ARG A 157 10.44 -9.27 13.74
N ASN A 158 10.92 -9.21 12.50
CA ASN A 158 11.21 -10.41 11.71
C ASN A 158 12.49 -11.09 12.19
N ASP A 159 12.35 -11.96 13.19
CA ASP A 159 13.40 -12.90 13.62
C ASP A 159 13.24 -14.28 12.97
N ILE A 160 12.17 -14.49 12.19
CA ILE A 160 11.82 -15.77 11.57
C ILE A 160 12.69 -16.04 10.34
N CYS A 161 12.85 -15.03 9.48
CA CYS A 161 13.77 -15.07 8.33
C CYS A 161 14.72 -13.87 8.41
N PRO A 162 15.81 -13.94 9.21
CA PRO A 162 16.69 -12.80 9.47
C PRO A 162 17.27 -12.14 8.22
N ALA A 163 17.59 -12.92 7.19
CA ALA A 163 18.11 -12.41 5.93
C ALA A 163 17.05 -11.63 5.10
N LEU A 164 15.76 -11.82 5.36
CA LEU A 164 14.69 -11.01 4.78
C LEU A 164 14.42 -9.72 5.56
N ALA A 165 14.79 -9.67 6.85
CA ALA A 165 14.43 -8.57 7.74
C ALA A 165 14.84 -7.16 7.26
N PRO A 166 15.98 -6.93 6.56
CA PRO A 166 16.31 -5.62 6.03
C PRO A 166 15.29 -5.07 5.03
N PHE A 167 14.55 -5.94 4.34
CA PHE A 167 13.50 -5.58 3.39
C PHE A 167 12.09 -5.77 3.96
N MET A 168 11.89 -6.83 4.75
CA MET A 168 10.63 -7.22 5.37
C MET A 168 10.78 -7.29 6.90
N PRO A 169 10.84 -6.15 7.60
CA PRO A 169 11.20 -6.15 9.02
C PRO A 169 10.07 -6.62 9.96
N LEU A 170 8.85 -6.82 9.44
CA LEU A 170 7.65 -7.00 10.26
C LEU A 170 7.08 -8.42 10.13
N ILE A 171 6.58 -8.96 11.24
CA ILE A 171 5.70 -10.14 11.29
C ILE A 171 4.40 -9.70 11.93
N TYR A 172 3.27 -10.05 11.31
CA TYR A 172 1.94 -9.77 11.84
C TYR A 172 1.31 -11.02 12.42
N VAL A 173 0.57 -10.86 13.50
CA VAL A 173 -0.22 -11.93 14.12
C VAL A 173 -1.58 -11.35 14.52
N ASN A 174 -2.67 -11.94 14.03
CA ASN A 174 -4.01 -11.52 14.44
C ASN A 174 -4.47 -12.23 15.74
N GLU A 175 -5.61 -11.82 16.27
CA GLU A 175 -6.20 -12.42 17.49
C GLU A 175 -6.45 -13.93 17.41
N LYS A 176 -6.64 -14.47 16.19
CA LYS A 176 -6.83 -15.91 15.94
C LYS A 176 -5.50 -16.68 15.87
N GLY A 177 -4.36 -16.00 16.03
CA GLY A 177 -3.02 -16.59 15.90
C GLY A 177 -2.61 -16.88 14.45
N VAL A 178 -3.34 -16.35 13.46
CA VAL A 178 -2.93 -16.40 12.05
C VAL A 178 -1.84 -15.36 11.84
N SER A 179 -0.75 -15.76 11.20
CA SER A 179 0.44 -14.94 11.04
C SER A 179 0.94 -14.87 9.60
N TRP A 180 1.52 -13.73 9.23
CA TRP A 180 2.11 -13.49 7.92
C TRP A 180 3.27 -12.49 8.01
N MET A 181 4.17 -12.52 7.03
CA MET A 181 5.29 -11.59 6.95
C MET A 181 4.87 -10.27 6.30
N GLY A 182 5.53 -9.18 6.71
CA GLY A 182 5.51 -7.82 6.17
C GLY A 182 5.32 -7.72 4.66
N GLU A 183 4.52 -6.75 4.21
CA GLU A 183 4.26 -6.51 2.78
C GLU A 183 5.53 -6.09 2.02
N ALA A 184 5.76 -6.76 0.89
CA ALA A 184 6.82 -6.47 -0.08
C ALA A 184 6.41 -5.42 -1.12
N ASN A 185 5.68 -4.38 -0.70
CA ASN A 185 5.20 -3.37 -1.64
C ASN A 185 6.28 -2.34 -1.99
N ASP A 186 6.14 -1.70 -3.16
CA ASP A 186 7.16 -0.79 -3.70
C ASP A 186 7.45 0.40 -2.78
N ASP A 187 6.46 0.92 -2.06
CA ASP A 187 6.63 2.07 -1.17
C ASP A 187 7.47 1.71 0.07
N MET A 188 7.18 0.57 0.71
CA MET A 188 7.95 0.08 1.86
C MET A 188 9.37 -0.34 1.44
N LEU A 189 9.51 -0.99 0.27
CA LEU A 189 10.81 -1.31 -0.32
C LEU A 189 11.62 -0.05 -0.65
N SER A 190 10.98 0.97 -1.24
CA SER A 190 11.61 2.26 -1.53
C SER A 190 12.09 2.94 -0.25
N MET A 191 11.32 2.84 0.84
CA MET A 191 11.68 3.41 2.15
C MET A 191 12.95 2.78 2.73
N VAL A 192 13.05 1.44 2.73
CA VAL A 192 14.26 0.76 3.22
C VAL A 192 15.47 1.03 2.34
N MET A 193 15.29 1.08 1.02
CA MET A 193 16.39 1.34 0.08
C MET A 193 16.90 2.77 0.19
N LYS A 194 16.01 3.78 0.20
CA LYS A 194 16.40 5.20 0.33
C LYS A 194 17.07 5.49 1.66
N SER A 195 16.66 4.82 2.73
CA SER A 195 17.29 4.95 4.04
C SER A 195 18.50 4.04 4.22
N GLN A 196 18.97 3.32 3.20
CA GLN A 196 20.10 2.40 3.30
C GLN A 196 19.95 1.40 4.46
N PHE A 197 18.73 0.89 4.64
CA PHE A 197 18.30 -0.02 5.72
C PHE A 197 18.29 0.58 7.14
N PHE A 198 18.54 1.88 7.32
CA PHE A 198 18.41 2.53 8.63
C PHE A 198 16.97 2.46 9.19
N SER A 199 15.96 2.62 8.33
CA SER A 199 14.56 2.56 8.78
C SER A 199 14.18 1.14 9.25
N ALA A 200 14.62 0.10 8.53
CA ALA A 200 14.41 -1.30 8.93
C ALA A 200 15.10 -1.60 10.26
N LYS A 201 16.38 -1.21 10.41
CA LYS A 201 17.13 -1.41 11.65
C LYS A 201 16.47 -0.71 12.85
N SER A 202 16.00 0.53 12.65
CA SER A 202 15.28 1.30 13.69
C SER A 202 14.05 0.54 14.17
N ILE A 203 13.16 0.12 13.27
CA ILE A 203 11.93 -0.54 13.71
C ILE A 203 12.20 -1.90 14.35
N LEU A 204 13.15 -2.68 13.81
CA LEU A 204 13.54 -3.97 14.36
C LEU A 204 14.06 -3.87 15.80
N SER A 205 14.72 -2.75 16.18
CA SER A 205 15.19 -2.55 17.55
C SER A 205 14.09 -2.17 18.55
N HIS A 206 12.93 -1.71 18.07
CA HIS A 206 11.83 -1.27 18.92
C HIS A 206 10.72 -2.33 19.07
N LEU A 207 10.64 -3.29 18.15
CA LEU A 207 9.64 -4.34 18.19
C LEU A 207 10.12 -5.55 19.02
N SER A 208 9.16 -6.22 19.67
CA SER A 208 9.40 -7.47 20.38
C SER A 208 9.60 -8.63 19.41
N THR A 209 10.32 -9.67 19.88
CA THR A 209 10.42 -10.97 19.21
C THR A 209 9.04 -11.62 19.08
N PRO A 210 8.75 -12.36 17.99
CA PRO A 210 7.52 -13.14 17.90
C PRO A 210 7.41 -14.17 19.04
N PRO A 211 6.20 -14.53 19.50
CA PRO A 211 6.01 -15.57 20.50
C PRO A 211 6.56 -16.93 20.01
N GLU A 212 7.08 -17.75 20.92
CA GLU A 212 7.72 -19.04 20.57
C GLU A 212 6.80 -19.96 19.75
N ALA A 213 5.50 -20.00 20.09
CA ALA A 213 4.52 -20.78 19.33
C ALA A 213 4.41 -20.34 17.85
N ILE A 214 4.53 -19.04 17.59
CA ILE A 214 4.54 -18.49 16.23
C ILE A 214 5.85 -18.85 15.54
N VAL A 215 6.99 -18.69 16.23
CA VAL A 215 8.31 -19.08 15.69
C VAL A 215 8.33 -20.56 15.27
N ASN A 216 7.89 -21.46 16.15
CA ASN A 216 7.85 -22.90 15.87
C ASN A 216 6.93 -23.24 14.69
N LYS A 217 5.77 -22.58 14.60
CA LYS A 217 4.84 -22.75 13.48
C LYS A 217 5.47 -22.35 12.15
N TRP A 218 6.17 -21.22 12.12
CA TRP A 218 6.90 -20.78 10.95
C TRP A 218 8.06 -21.73 10.60
N GLN A 219 8.91 -22.09 11.55
CA GLN A 219 10.02 -23.01 11.32
C GLN A 219 9.55 -24.34 10.71
N ASN A 220 8.44 -24.89 11.21
CA ASN A 220 7.84 -26.09 10.65
C ASN A 220 7.40 -25.89 9.19
N ALA A 221 6.71 -24.79 8.88
CA ALA A 221 6.28 -24.49 7.53
C ALA A 221 7.47 -24.26 6.56
N LEU A 222 8.49 -23.50 7.00
CA LEU A 222 9.67 -23.19 6.20
C LEU A 222 10.51 -24.44 5.93
N SER A 223 10.55 -25.41 6.85
CA SER A 223 11.26 -26.68 6.65
C SER A 223 10.78 -27.50 5.45
N GLN A 224 9.55 -27.25 4.97
CA GLN A 224 8.97 -27.93 3.82
C GLN A 224 9.31 -27.25 2.49
N LEU A 225 9.89 -26.05 2.53
CA LEU A 225 10.29 -25.31 1.34
C LEU A 225 11.64 -25.81 0.84
N LYS A 226 11.90 -25.59 -0.45
CA LYS A 226 13.24 -25.81 -1.00
C LYS A 226 14.20 -24.84 -0.33
N HIS A 227 15.43 -25.30 -0.13
CA HIS A 227 16.46 -24.47 0.49
C HIS A 227 16.66 -23.18 -0.31
N ASN A 228 16.57 -22.05 0.41
CA ASN A 228 16.69 -20.70 -0.10
C ASN A 228 17.45 -19.89 0.96
N SER A 229 18.52 -19.21 0.54
CA SER A 229 19.40 -18.47 1.45
C SER A 229 18.70 -17.32 2.17
N PHE A 230 17.68 -16.71 1.58
CA PHE A 230 16.95 -15.63 2.27
C PHE A 230 16.00 -16.16 3.35
N ILE A 231 15.47 -17.36 3.14
CA ILE A 231 14.47 -17.96 4.02
C ILE A 231 15.14 -18.73 5.17
N HIS A 232 16.21 -19.47 4.88
CA HIS A 232 16.75 -20.46 5.81
C HIS A 232 18.00 -20.00 6.56
N THR A 233 18.65 -18.91 6.12
CA THR A 233 19.83 -18.41 6.81
C THR A 233 19.47 -17.90 8.19
N GLN A 234 20.13 -18.47 9.20
CA GLN A 234 20.01 -18.07 10.59
C GLN A 234 20.93 -16.89 10.90
N GLY A 235 20.62 -16.14 11.94
CA GLY A 235 21.43 -15.01 12.40
C GLY A 235 20.60 -13.95 13.09
N ASP A 236 21.20 -12.78 13.26
CA ASP A 236 20.55 -11.62 13.86
C ASP A 236 20.06 -10.64 12.78
N SER A 237 18.79 -10.27 12.86
CA SER A 237 18.12 -9.40 11.88
C SER A 237 18.71 -7.98 11.83
N LEU A 238 19.22 -7.46 12.95
CA LEU A 238 19.88 -6.16 12.99
C LEU A 238 21.28 -6.22 12.34
N ALA A 239 21.99 -7.34 12.51
CA ALA A 239 23.26 -7.60 11.83
C ALA A 239 23.09 -7.67 10.31
N PHE A 240 22.03 -8.30 9.80
CA PHE A 240 21.75 -8.31 8.36
C PHE A 240 21.50 -6.92 7.79
N CYS A 241 20.85 -6.02 8.54
CA CYS A 241 20.67 -4.64 8.09
C CYS A 241 22.02 -3.94 7.88
N GLU A 242 22.96 -4.18 8.79
CA GLU A 242 24.32 -3.63 8.70
C GLU A 242 25.11 -4.25 7.54
N GLU A 243 25.07 -5.58 7.41
CA GLU A 243 25.73 -6.30 6.33
C GLU A 243 25.25 -5.82 4.95
N TYR A 244 23.93 -5.71 4.76
CA TYR A 244 23.35 -5.32 3.48
C TYR A 244 23.65 -3.86 3.14
N ARG A 245 23.78 -3.01 4.17
CA ARG A 245 24.22 -1.63 4.02
C ARG A 245 25.67 -1.54 3.56
N VAL A 246 26.59 -2.28 4.22
CA VAL A 246 28.01 -2.33 3.86
C VAL A 246 28.20 -2.88 2.44
N LYS A 247 27.43 -3.89 2.06
CA LYS A 247 27.42 -4.46 0.70
C LYS A 247 26.69 -3.60 -0.33
N GLN A 248 26.11 -2.48 0.08
CA GLN A 248 25.38 -1.54 -0.77
C GLN A 248 24.20 -2.17 -1.55
N TYR A 249 23.55 -3.20 -0.99
CA TYR A 249 22.41 -3.85 -1.65
C TYR A 249 21.19 -2.93 -1.80
N HIS A 250 21.15 -1.78 -1.13
CA HIS A 250 20.15 -0.75 -1.36
C HIS A 250 20.23 -0.10 -2.75
N LEU A 251 21.33 -0.30 -3.49
CA LEU A 251 21.50 0.14 -4.88
C LEU A 251 21.29 -0.99 -5.90
N ASP A 252 21.19 -2.25 -5.44
CA ASP A 252 21.15 -3.43 -6.30
C ASP A 252 19.70 -3.89 -6.50
N SER A 253 19.11 -3.52 -7.65
CA SER A 253 17.76 -3.93 -8.01
C SER A 253 17.63 -5.43 -8.24
N ILE A 254 18.67 -6.10 -8.73
CA ILE A 254 18.67 -7.55 -8.98
C ILE A 254 18.67 -8.30 -7.63
N PHE A 255 19.42 -7.81 -6.65
CA PHE A 255 19.38 -8.34 -5.29
C PHE A 255 18.00 -8.16 -4.66
N ARG A 256 17.42 -6.96 -4.73
CA ARG A 256 16.05 -6.70 -4.27
C ARG A 256 15.05 -7.67 -4.93
N ASP A 257 15.14 -7.87 -6.23
CA ASP A 257 14.19 -8.74 -6.95
C ASP A 257 14.29 -10.20 -6.47
N ARG A 258 15.51 -10.70 -6.20
CA ARG A 258 15.69 -12.03 -5.59
C ARG A 258 15.10 -12.13 -4.18
N VAL A 259 15.23 -11.07 -3.38
CA VAL A 259 14.61 -10.98 -2.05
C VAL A 259 13.08 -11.05 -2.16
N VAL A 260 12.50 -10.29 -3.10
CA VAL A 260 11.05 -10.32 -3.37
C VAL A 260 10.60 -11.70 -3.83
N MET A 261 11.35 -12.36 -4.72
CA MET A 261 11.02 -13.71 -5.16
C MET A 261 11.05 -14.71 -3.99
N ALA A 262 12.04 -14.62 -3.09
CA ALA A 262 12.06 -15.45 -1.88
C ALA A 262 10.89 -15.15 -0.94
N PHE A 263 10.49 -13.89 -0.80
CA PHE A 263 9.29 -13.52 -0.04
C PHE A 263 8.01 -14.14 -0.63
N LEU A 264 7.90 -14.21 -1.96
CA LEU A 264 6.73 -14.80 -2.64
C LEU A 264 6.63 -16.33 -2.45
N GLU A 265 7.72 -17.00 -2.08
CA GLU A 265 7.75 -18.44 -1.75
C GLU A 265 7.20 -18.72 -0.34
N LEU A 266 7.07 -17.71 0.53
CA LEU A 266 6.61 -17.89 1.90
C LEU A 266 5.14 -18.31 1.96
N PRO A 267 4.76 -19.12 2.97
CA PRO A 267 3.36 -19.45 3.21
C PRO A 267 2.57 -18.17 3.54
N ARG A 268 1.35 -18.08 2.98
CA ARG A 268 0.43 -16.97 3.26
C ARG A 268 -0.56 -17.38 4.33
N GLY A 269 -0.52 -16.70 5.47
CA GLY A 269 -1.47 -16.92 6.57
C GLY A 269 -1.27 -18.28 7.23
N LEU A 270 -0.24 -18.40 8.06
CA LEU A 270 -0.03 -19.54 8.93
C LEU A 270 -0.92 -19.44 10.15
#